data_AF-A0A1C6S6G5-F1
#
_entry.id   AF-A0A1C6S6G5-F1
#
_cell.length_a   1.000
_cell.length_b   1.000
_cell.length_c   1.000
_cell.angle_alpha   90.00
_cell.angle_beta   90.00
_cell.angle_gamma   90.00
#
_symmetry.space_group_name_H-M   'P 1'
#
loop_
_entity.id
_entity.type
_entity.pdbx_description
1 polymer ?
#
loop_
_entity_poly.entity_id
_entity_poly.type
_entity_poly.pdbx_seq_one_letter_code
_entity_poly.pdbx_strand_id
1 'polypeptide(L)'
;MDGERADWGEARALAPSVAEPLAPNRPHPAAAVGTTLARPLLALIDLPSFDRSAMDGYAVRGAPRWTIRGRVDAGQAAGSVLRPSEARGAATGASVPEGTDRMLPNGQALRHERSVTAAAMAPLGRHVRRAGEERRRGEQLAPVGTRVTSQLAALAAAVGNDLLEVHLRPLAGALPPGDELCTRGLPRRPGIPALSPARVLAGVAEPVTHVGSAMVRGAAGADAIAVVGPGEGPVRLIALPGGGC
;
A
#
# COMPACT_ATOMS: atom_id res chain seq x y z
N MET A 1 -32.25 -26.65 33.53
CA MET A 1 -30.79 -26.55 33.71
C MET A 1 -30.42 -25.13 33.30
N ASP A 2 -30.25 -24.29 34.30
CA ASP A 2 -30.03 -22.86 34.14
C ASP A 2 -28.65 -22.63 33.52
N GLY A 3 -28.65 -22.17 32.26
CA GLY A 3 -27.43 -21.79 31.56
C GLY A 3 -26.94 -20.47 32.14
N GLU A 4 -25.93 -20.56 33.00
CA GLU A 4 -25.21 -19.41 33.55
C GLU A 4 -24.71 -18.55 32.38
N ARG A 5 -25.25 -17.33 32.27
CA ARG A 5 -24.86 -16.38 31.22
C ARG A 5 -23.48 -15.86 31.59
N ALA A 6 -22.47 -16.19 30.79
CA ALA A 6 -21.13 -15.62 30.94
C ALA A 6 -21.21 -14.09 30.99
N ASP A 7 -20.50 -13.50 31.95
CA ASP A 7 -20.37 -12.04 32.02
C ASP A 7 -19.63 -11.52 30.77
N TRP A 8 -19.94 -10.30 30.34
CA TRP A 8 -19.28 -9.66 29.20
C TRP A 8 -17.76 -9.58 29.39
N GLY A 9 -17.29 -9.41 30.63
CA GLY A 9 -15.87 -9.43 30.96
C GLY A 9 -15.23 -10.79 30.70
N GLU A 10 -15.89 -11.87 31.10
CA GLU A 10 -15.44 -13.25 30.89
C GLU A 10 -15.43 -13.63 29.40
N ALA A 11 -16.51 -13.30 28.67
CA ALA A 11 -16.61 -13.54 27.24
C ALA A 11 -15.49 -12.82 26.45
N ARG A 12 -15.15 -11.59 26.84
CA ARG A 12 -14.07 -10.81 26.22
C ARG A 12 -12.68 -11.36 26.56
N ALA A 13 -12.50 -11.89 27.78
CA ALA A 13 -11.24 -12.50 28.22
C ALA A 13 -11.00 -13.87 27.54
N LEU A 14 -12.07 -14.62 27.25
CA LEU A 14 -12.00 -15.90 26.55
C LEU A 14 -11.77 -15.76 25.04
N ALA A 15 -12.19 -14.66 24.42
CA ALA A 15 -12.14 -14.47 22.97
C ALA A 15 -10.76 -14.75 22.32
N PRO A 16 -9.61 -14.34 22.89
CA PRO A 16 -8.30 -14.68 22.32
C PRO A 16 -7.97 -16.18 22.37
N SER A 17 -8.48 -16.91 23.37
CA SER A 17 -8.20 -18.35 23.55
C SER A 17 -8.99 -19.27 22.61
N VAL A 18 -10.04 -18.75 21.99
CA VAL A 18 -10.90 -19.49 21.04
C VAL A 18 -10.77 -18.98 19.60
N ALA A 19 -9.98 -17.92 19.38
CA ALA A 19 -9.76 -17.35 18.06
C ALA A 19 -8.61 -18.07 17.34
N GLU A 20 -8.89 -18.61 16.16
CA GLU A 20 -7.85 -19.10 15.26
C GLU A 20 -7.36 -17.97 14.34
N PRO A 21 -6.04 -17.78 14.18
CA PRO A 21 -5.51 -16.83 13.22
C PRO A 21 -5.93 -17.19 11.80
N LEU A 22 -6.69 -16.31 11.16
CA LEU A 22 -7.01 -16.45 9.74
C LEU A 22 -5.73 -16.36 8.90
N ALA A 23 -5.68 -17.11 7.80
CA ALA A 23 -4.54 -17.09 6.87
C ALA A 23 -4.22 -15.64 6.42
N PRO A 24 -2.94 -15.21 6.37
CA PRO A 24 -2.58 -13.86 5.98
C PRO A 24 -3.10 -13.50 4.58
N ASN A 25 -3.79 -12.37 4.47
CA ASN A 25 -4.19 -11.82 3.18
C ASN A 25 -3.03 -10.99 2.60
N ARG A 26 -2.96 -10.89 1.27
CA ARG A 26 -1.94 -10.14 0.53
C ARG A 26 -2.54 -9.05 -0.37
N PRO A 27 -3.28 -8.06 0.18
CA PRO A 27 -3.81 -6.96 -0.61
C PRO A 27 -2.72 -5.97 -1.06
N HIS A 28 -3.03 -5.19 -2.11
CA HIS A 28 -2.27 -4.01 -2.49
C HIS A 28 -2.27 -2.98 -1.33
N PRO A 29 -1.18 -2.21 -1.09
CA PRO A 29 -1.09 -1.29 0.06
C PRO A 29 -2.31 -0.39 0.28
N ALA A 30 -2.91 0.12 -0.80
CA ALA A 30 -4.12 0.94 -0.72
C ALA A 30 -5.32 0.19 -0.11
N ALA A 31 -5.52 -1.08 -0.49
CA ALA A 31 -6.58 -1.93 0.04
C ALA A 31 -6.25 -2.52 1.43
N ALA A 32 -5.00 -2.38 1.87
CA ALA A 32 -4.56 -2.82 3.20
C ALA A 32 -4.87 -1.79 4.31
N VAL A 33 -5.27 -0.56 3.98
CA VAL A 33 -5.51 0.50 4.98
C VAL A 33 -6.59 0.06 5.98
N GLY A 34 -6.31 0.25 7.27
CA GLY A 34 -7.19 -0.15 8.37
C GLY A 34 -7.00 -1.58 8.88
N THR A 35 -6.19 -2.38 8.17
CA THR A 35 -5.75 -3.72 8.63
C THR A 35 -4.49 -3.63 9.51
N THR A 36 -3.95 -4.78 9.91
CA THR A 36 -2.75 -4.89 10.73
C THR A 36 -1.74 -5.79 10.03
N LEU A 37 -0.47 -5.36 9.95
CA LEU A 37 0.61 -6.14 9.35
C LEU A 37 0.81 -7.49 10.04
N ALA A 38 0.78 -8.58 9.26
CA ALA A 38 1.11 -9.93 9.69
C ALA A 38 2.60 -10.26 9.56
N ARG A 39 3.35 -9.46 8.80
CA ARG A 39 4.81 -9.53 8.65
C ARG A 39 5.43 -8.14 8.72
N PRO A 40 6.72 -8.01 9.09
CA PRO A 40 7.36 -6.70 9.08
C PRO A 40 7.36 -6.12 7.67
N LEU A 41 7.13 -4.81 7.56
CA LEU A 41 7.31 -4.07 6.32
C LEU A 41 8.80 -3.81 6.13
N LEU A 42 9.37 -4.34 5.06
CA LEU A 42 10.77 -4.13 4.68
C LEU A 42 10.85 -3.25 3.43
N ALA A 43 11.88 -2.41 3.34
CA ALA A 43 12.20 -1.71 2.10
C ALA A 43 12.77 -2.70 1.06
N LEU A 44 12.11 -2.88 -0.08
CA LEU A 44 12.59 -3.79 -1.14
C LEU A 44 13.61 -3.11 -2.07
N ILE A 45 13.58 -1.79 -2.10
CA ILE A 45 14.51 -0.92 -2.83
C ILE A 45 15.03 0.18 -1.89
N ASP A 46 16.13 0.80 -2.30
CA ASP A 46 16.58 2.04 -1.68
C ASP A 46 15.58 3.18 -1.95
N LEU A 47 15.46 4.10 -1.00
CA LEU A 47 14.74 5.36 -1.17
C LEU A 47 15.70 6.53 -0.89
N PRO A 48 15.99 7.40 -1.88
CA PRO A 48 15.67 7.23 -3.30
C PRO A 48 16.35 5.99 -3.91
N SER A 49 15.81 5.46 -5.01
CA SER A 49 16.34 4.24 -5.66
C SER A 49 17.55 4.48 -6.55
N PHE A 50 17.87 5.75 -6.82
CA PHE A 50 19.04 6.21 -7.57
C PHE A 50 19.39 7.62 -7.10
N ASP A 51 20.61 8.08 -7.42
CA ASP A 51 21.04 9.44 -7.11
C ASP A 51 20.17 10.46 -7.87
N ARG A 52 19.61 11.44 -7.15
CA ARG A 52 18.70 12.46 -7.70
C ARG A 52 19.22 13.86 -7.48
N SER A 53 18.88 14.77 -8.38
CA SER A 53 19.13 16.19 -8.16
C SER A 53 18.22 16.73 -7.06
N ALA A 54 18.80 17.48 -6.11
CA ALA A 54 18.04 18.20 -5.08
C ALA A 54 17.47 19.53 -5.58
N MET A 55 17.79 19.96 -6.80
CA MET A 55 17.46 21.29 -7.33
C MET A 55 17.56 21.35 -8.87
N ASP A 56 17.15 22.47 -9.45
CA ASP A 56 17.38 22.73 -10.87
C ASP A 56 18.80 23.26 -11.10
N GLY A 57 19.50 22.66 -12.06
CA GLY A 57 20.89 23.02 -12.30
C GLY A 57 21.59 22.12 -13.30
N TYR A 58 22.91 22.01 -13.13
CA TYR A 58 23.78 21.16 -13.92
C TYR A 58 24.48 20.14 -13.05
N ALA A 59 24.33 18.85 -13.36
CA ALA A 59 25.23 17.82 -12.88
C ALA A 59 26.60 18.05 -13.51
N VAL A 60 27.65 18.20 -12.69
CA VAL A 60 29.00 18.52 -13.18
C VAL A 60 30.03 17.52 -12.66
N ARG A 61 31.10 17.30 -13.45
CA ARG A 61 32.26 16.49 -13.05
C ARG A 61 33.57 17.22 -13.31
N GLY A 62 34.45 17.25 -12.31
CA GLY A 62 35.76 17.90 -12.38
C GLY A 62 35.72 19.40 -12.06
N ALA A 63 36.69 20.12 -12.61
CA ALA A 63 36.92 21.55 -12.37
C ALA A 63 36.04 22.45 -13.27
N PRO A 64 35.85 23.74 -12.90
CA PRO A 64 35.06 24.70 -13.67
C PRO A 64 35.45 24.80 -15.15
N ARG A 65 34.43 25.07 -15.99
CA ARG A 65 34.40 24.98 -17.46
C ARG A 65 34.00 23.60 -17.94
N TRP A 66 32.69 23.40 -18.01
CA TRP A 66 32.08 22.16 -18.46
C TRP A 66 31.36 22.33 -19.79
N THR A 67 31.43 21.31 -20.63
CA THR A 67 30.63 21.20 -21.85
C THR A 67 29.28 20.57 -21.52
N ILE A 68 28.18 21.23 -21.90
CA ILE A 68 26.82 20.74 -21.67
C ILE A 68 26.52 19.59 -22.66
N ARG A 69 26.22 18.40 -22.13
CA ARG A 69 25.89 17.15 -22.85
C ARG A 69 24.40 16.80 -22.76
N GLY A 70 23.55 17.80 -23.00
CA GLY A 70 22.09 17.65 -22.95
C GLY A 70 21.49 17.87 -21.57
N ARG A 71 20.28 17.34 -21.37
CA ARG A 71 19.46 17.49 -20.16
C ARG A 71 18.77 16.16 -19.81
N VAL A 72 18.52 15.94 -18.53
CA VAL A 72 17.68 14.86 -17.99
C VAL A 72 16.55 15.51 -17.20
N ASP A 73 15.30 15.20 -17.57
CA ASP A 73 14.12 15.61 -16.83
C ASP A 73 13.64 14.51 -15.87
N ALA A 74 12.74 14.85 -14.95
CA ALA A 74 12.17 13.88 -14.01
C ALA A 74 11.46 12.73 -14.76
N GLY A 75 11.68 11.51 -14.30
CA GLY A 75 11.15 10.30 -14.95
C GLY A 75 11.98 9.79 -16.13
N GLN A 76 13.01 10.51 -16.57
CA GLN A 76 13.94 10.03 -17.60
C GLN A 76 15.13 9.29 -16.98
N ALA A 77 15.69 8.35 -17.74
CA ALA A 77 16.95 7.73 -17.40
C ALA A 77 18.08 8.78 -17.36
N ALA A 78 19.03 8.61 -16.44
CA ALA A 78 20.14 9.54 -16.22
C ALA A 78 21.03 9.78 -17.46
N GLY A 79 20.93 8.91 -18.47
CA GLY A 79 21.75 8.96 -19.68
C GLY A 79 23.16 8.43 -19.46
N SER A 80 24.08 8.78 -20.36
CA SER A 80 25.47 8.31 -20.31
C SER A 80 26.27 8.91 -19.14
N VAL A 81 27.23 8.12 -18.64
CA VAL A 81 28.22 8.51 -17.62
C VAL A 81 28.82 9.88 -17.95
N LEU A 82 28.87 10.77 -16.96
CA LEU A 82 29.44 12.10 -17.09
C LEU A 82 30.97 12.02 -17.05
N ARG A 83 31.64 12.54 -18.09
CA ARG A 83 33.11 12.58 -18.14
C ARG A 83 33.64 13.86 -17.47
N PRO A 84 34.94 13.91 -17.09
CA PRO A 84 35.54 15.14 -16.59
C PRO A 84 35.32 16.31 -17.57
N SER A 85 35.07 17.51 -17.05
CA SER A 85 34.75 18.70 -17.84
C SER A 85 33.46 18.61 -18.65
N GLU A 86 32.54 17.73 -18.25
CA GLU A 86 31.18 17.68 -18.78
C GLU A 86 30.14 18.10 -17.74
N ALA A 87 29.05 18.64 -18.26
CA ALA A 87 27.87 19.00 -17.51
C ALA A 87 26.63 18.40 -18.16
N ARG A 88 25.60 18.11 -17.37
CA ARG A 88 24.27 17.76 -17.89
C ARG A 88 23.22 18.53 -17.13
N GLY A 89 22.31 19.19 -17.85
CA GLY A 89 21.19 19.86 -17.20
C GLY A 89 20.33 18.82 -16.45
N ALA A 90 19.88 19.14 -15.25
CA ALA A 90 18.97 18.28 -14.51
C ALA A 90 17.92 19.15 -13.80
N ALA A 91 16.67 18.71 -13.86
CA ALA A 91 15.60 19.26 -13.04
C ALA A 91 15.62 18.64 -11.64
N THR A 92 14.93 19.29 -10.70
CA THR A 92 14.72 18.78 -9.35
C THR A 92 14.07 17.38 -9.41
N GLY A 93 14.65 16.43 -8.69
CA GLY A 93 14.20 15.03 -8.69
C GLY A 93 14.65 14.19 -9.88
N ALA A 94 15.29 14.78 -10.90
CA ALA A 94 15.82 14.02 -12.03
C ALA A 94 17.01 13.14 -11.61
N SER A 95 17.14 11.99 -12.25
CA SER A 95 18.26 11.07 -12.09
C SER A 95 19.56 11.75 -12.53
N VAL A 96 20.57 11.82 -11.66
CA VAL A 96 21.86 12.38 -12.06
C VAL A 96 22.72 11.30 -12.73
N PRO A 97 23.48 11.63 -13.80
CA PRO A 97 24.37 10.67 -14.45
C PRO A 97 25.42 10.11 -13.49
N GLU A 98 25.83 8.87 -13.72
CA GLU A 98 27.00 8.31 -13.05
C GLU A 98 28.24 9.20 -13.28
N GLY A 99 29.09 9.33 -12.26
CA GLY A 99 30.25 10.22 -12.29
C GLY A 99 29.93 11.68 -11.95
N THR A 100 28.68 12.02 -11.64
CA THR A 100 28.35 13.35 -11.10
C THR A 100 29.07 13.59 -9.78
N ASP A 101 29.93 14.61 -9.75
CA ASP A 101 30.63 15.02 -8.54
C ASP A 101 29.68 15.81 -7.63
N ARG A 102 28.87 16.70 -8.22
CA ARG A 102 27.97 17.63 -7.54
C ARG A 102 27.00 18.29 -8.52
N MET A 103 25.95 18.90 -7.98
CA MET A 103 25.05 19.77 -8.76
C MET A 103 25.46 21.25 -8.62
N LEU A 104 25.53 21.95 -9.75
CA LEU A 104 25.68 23.40 -9.86
C LEU A 104 24.30 24.05 -10.00
N PRO A 105 23.82 24.82 -9.02
CA PRO A 105 22.52 25.48 -9.10
C PRO A 105 22.43 26.45 -10.28
N ASN A 106 21.25 26.57 -10.92
CA ASN A 106 21.05 27.53 -12.03
C ASN A 106 21.44 28.97 -11.67
N GLY A 107 21.13 29.43 -10.44
CA GLY A 107 21.49 30.77 -9.98
C GLY A 107 23.00 31.01 -9.78
N GLN A 108 23.82 29.95 -9.81
CA GLN A 108 25.29 30.02 -9.70
C GLN A 108 25.98 29.64 -11.02
N ALA A 109 25.21 29.21 -12.02
CA ALA A 109 25.70 28.76 -13.30
C ALA A 109 25.83 29.93 -14.29
N LEU A 110 27.05 30.18 -14.76
CA LEU A 110 27.34 31.12 -15.82
C LEU A 110 27.39 30.37 -17.16
N ARG A 111 26.27 30.38 -17.88
CA ARG A 111 26.11 29.64 -19.14
C ARG A 111 26.57 30.47 -20.34
N HIS A 112 27.39 29.87 -21.19
CA HIS A 112 27.80 30.40 -22.49
C HIS A 112 27.56 29.33 -23.56
N GLU A 113 26.49 29.49 -24.34
CA GLU A 113 26.05 28.56 -25.39
C GLU A 113 26.01 27.09 -24.92
N ARG A 114 27.05 26.32 -25.26
CA ARG A 114 27.21 24.89 -24.96
C ARG A 114 28.11 24.63 -23.76
N SER A 115 28.47 25.65 -23.01
CA SER A 115 29.33 25.55 -21.84
C SER A 115 28.70 26.20 -20.62
N VAL A 116 29.10 25.72 -19.45
CA VAL A 116 28.74 26.33 -18.17
C VAL A 116 29.98 26.46 -17.30
N THR A 117 30.05 27.55 -16.55
CA THR A 117 31.10 27.83 -15.58
C THR A 117 30.49 28.24 -14.24
N ALA A 118 31.31 28.32 -13.21
CA ALA A 118 30.90 28.77 -11.88
C ALA A 118 32.04 29.60 -11.27
N ALA A 119 31.68 30.65 -10.52
CA ALA A 119 32.66 31.48 -9.82
C ALA A 119 33.25 30.77 -8.58
N ALA A 120 32.44 29.93 -7.93
CA ALA A 120 32.83 29.14 -6.77
C ALA A 120 32.32 27.70 -6.90
N MET A 121 33.08 26.76 -6.35
CA MET A 121 32.72 25.35 -6.33
C MET A 121 32.08 24.94 -5.01
N ALA A 122 30.92 24.30 -5.11
CA ALA A 122 30.35 23.57 -3.99
C ALA A 122 31.20 22.34 -3.63
N PRO A 123 31.13 21.85 -2.38
CA PRO A 123 31.75 20.58 -2.00
C PRO A 123 31.28 19.39 -2.86
N LEU A 124 32.07 18.32 -2.87
CA LEU A 124 31.68 17.04 -3.47
C LEU A 124 30.36 16.53 -2.86
N GLY A 125 29.51 15.95 -3.71
CA GLY A 125 28.19 15.44 -3.36
C GLY A 125 27.12 16.49 -3.06
N ARG A 126 27.47 17.79 -3.05
CA ARG A 126 26.49 18.84 -2.70
C ARG A 126 25.34 18.86 -3.70
N HIS A 127 24.14 18.99 -3.16
CA HIS A 127 22.87 19.05 -3.91
C HIS A 127 22.56 17.77 -4.73
N VAL A 128 23.24 16.65 -4.42
CA VAL A 128 22.89 15.31 -4.88
C VAL A 128 22.27 14.55 -3.72
N ARG A 129 21.04 14.07 -3.93
CA ARG A 129 20.35 13.16 -3.02
C ARG A 129 20.79 11.74 -3.34
N ARG A 130 21.51 11.08 -2.45
CA ARG A 130 22.13 9.78 -2.74
C ARG A 130 21.11 8.66 -2.63
N ALA A 131 21.29 7.61 -3.44
CA ALA A 131 20.52 6.38 -3.32
C ALA A 131 20.57 5.86 -1.87
N GLY A 132 19.40 5.53 -1.33
CA GLY A 132 19.25 4.99 0.01
C GLY A 132 19.53 5.95 1.16
N GLU A 133 19.59 7.27 0.90
CA GLU A 133 19.79 8.26 1.98
C GLU A 133 18.57 8.39 2.91
N GLU A 134 17.36 8.11 2.44
CA GLU A 134 16.14 8.15 3.27
C GLU A 134 15.90 6.79 3.91
N ARG A 135 15.87 5.72 3.09
CA ARG A 135 15.71 4.33 3.53
C ARG A 135 16.59 3.41 2.71
N ARG A 136 17.20 2.43 3.36
CA ARG A 136 18.02 1.43 2.67
C ARG A 136 17.23 0.17 2.40
N ARG A 137 17.52 -0.49 1.28
CA ARG A 137 17.02 -1.83 1.00
C ARG A 137 17.30 -2.78 2.16
N GLY A 138 16.29 -3.54 2.55
CA GLY A 138 16.32 -4.48 3.68
C GLY A 138 16.03 -3.84 5.04
N GLU A 139 15.94 -2.51 5.13
CA GLU A 139 15.56 -1.83 6.35
C GLU A 139 14.12 -2.18 6.75
N GLN A 140 13.91 -2.48 8.03
CA GLN A 140 12.58 -2.67 8.59
C GLN A 140 11.92 -1.30 8.85
N LEU A 141 10.86 -1.01 8.10
CA LEU A 141 10.11 0.24 8.20
C LEU A 141 9.01 0.19 9.26
N ALA A 142 8.42 -1.00 9.46
CA ALA A 142 7.43 -1.24 10.50
C ALA A 142 7.46 -2.71 10.97
N PRO A 143 7.32 -2.97 12.27
CA PRO A 143 7.24 -4.33 12.81
C PRO A 143 5.87 -5.00 12.52
N VAL A 144 5.80 -6.31 12.75
CA VAL A 144 4.54 -7.07 12.82
C VAL A 144 3.59 -6.42 13.83
N GLY A 145 2.28 -6.47 13.59
CA GLY A 145 1.27 -5.88 14.47
C GLY A 145 1.06 -4.38 14.25
N THR A 146 1.81 -3.74 13.35
CA THR A 146 1.60 -2.33 13.02
C THR A 146 0.30 -2.16 12.23
N ARG A 147 -0.53 -1.20 12.64
CA ARG A 147 -1.73 -0.83 11.89
C ARG A 147 -1.34 -0.14 10.59
N VAL A 148 -1.94 -0.58 9.48
CA VAL A 148 -1.72 0.03 8.16
C VAL A 148 -2.51 1.32 8.05
N THR A 149 -1.80 2.46 8.12
CA THR A 149 -2.35 3.78 7.83
C THR A 149 -2.15 4.13 6.35
N SER A 150 -2.77 5.21 5.87
CA SER A 150 -2.53 5.72 4.52
C SER A 150 -1.07 6.10 4.29
N GLN A 151 -0.39 6.65 5.31
CA GLN A 151 1.04 6.98 5.25
C GLN A 151 1.90 5.71 5.15
N LEU A 152 1.58 4.66 5.91
CA LEU A 152 2.32 3.40 5.84
C LEU A 152 2.11 2.70 4.50
N ALA A 153 0.87 2.74 3.97
CA ALA A 153 0.56 2.21 2.65
C ALA A 153 1.31 2.97 1.54
N ALA A 154 1.37 4.30 1.60
CA ALA A 154 2.12 5.12 0.65
C ALA A 154 3.63 4.83 0.75
N LEU A 155 4.17 4.70 1.96
CA LEU A 155 5.57 4.33 2.18
C LEU A 155 5.87 2.94 1.61
N ALA A 156 5.01 1.95 1.87
CA ALA A 156 5.15 0.59 1.34
C ALA A 156 5.26 0.58 -0.19
N ALA A 157 4.37 1.29 -0.88
CA ALA A 157 4.42 1.44 -2.34
C ALA A 157 5.71 2.15 -2.79
N ALA A 158 6.11 3.23 -2.10
CA ALA A 158 7.33 3.98 -2.43
C ALA A 158 8.61 3.15 -2.30
N VAL A 159 8.63 2.15 -1.41
CA VAL A 159 9.75 1.22 -1.23
C VAL A 159 9.55 -0.13 -1.95
N GLY A 160 8.64 -0.18 -2.93
CA GLY A 160 8.48 -1.27 -3.87
C GLY A 160 7.63 -2.46 -3.40
N ASN A 161 6.87 -2.33 -2.30
CA ASN A 161 5.96 -3.37 -1.87
C ASN A 161 4.62 -3.23 -2.59
N ASP A 162 4.37 -4.07 -3.60
CA ASP A 162 3.09 -4.14 -4.31
C ASP A 162 2.00 -4.85 -3.50
N LEU A 163 2.39 -5.66 -2.52
CA LEU A 163 1.49 -6.42 -1.64
C LEU A 163 1.97 -6.35 -0.20
N LEU A 164 1.03 -6.31 0.75
CA LEU A 164 1.30 -6.37 2.19
C LEU A 164 0.71 -7.63 2.79
N GLU A 165 1.48 -8.37 3.59
CA GLU A 165 0.94 -9.47 4.38
C GLU A 165 0.24 -8.90 5.63
N VAL A 166 -1.08 -9.04 5.70
CA VAL A 166 -1.91 -8.48 6.77
C VAL A 166 -2.78 -9.54 7.42
N HIS A 167 -3.08 -9.34 8.70
CA HIS A 167 -4.10 -10.12 9.39
C HIS A 167 -5.46 -9.77 8.80
N LEU A 168 -6.23 -10.80 8.44
CA LEU A 168 -7.62 -10.62 8.06
C LEU A 168 -8.38 -10.00 9.24
N ARG A 169 -9.19 -8.99 8.95
CA ARG A 169 -10.12 -8.44 9.94
C ARG A 169 -11.21 -9.49 10.17
N PRO A 170 -11.41 -10.00 11.40
CA PRO A 170 -12.54 -10.88 11.67
C PRO A 170 -13.81 -10.12 11.33
N LEU A 171 -14.61 -10.66 10.42
CA LEU A 171 -15.94 -10.15 10.15
C LEU A 171 -16.88 -10.70 11.22
N ALA A 172 -17.36 -9.86 12.12
CA ALA A 172 -18.34 -10.23 13.13
C ALA A 172 -19.70 -9.65 12.72
N GLY A 173 -20.60 -10.52 12.24
CA GLY A 173 -21.97 -10.15 11.91
C GLY A 173 -22.96 -10.97 12.72
N ALA A 174 -23.96 -10.33 13.29
CA ALA A 174 -25.18 -11.00 13.73
C ALA A 174 -26.20 -10.83 12.61
N LEU A 175 -26.51 -11.91 11.87
CA LEU A 175 -27.73 -11.90 11.04
C LEU A 175 -28.91 -12.17 11.99
N PRO A 176 -29.89 -11.27 12.11
CA PRO A 176 -31.15 -11.63 12.71
C PRO A 176 -31.76 -12.76 11.86
N PRO A 177 -32.25 -13.86 12.47
CA PRO A 177 -32.95 -14.88 11.71
C PRO A 177 -34.23 -14.26 11.14
N GLY A 178 -34.22 -13.92 9.85
CA GLY A 178 -35.44 -13.61 9.14
C GLY A 178 -36.22 -14.90 8.86
N ASP A 179 -37.55 -14.83 8.88
CA ASP A 179 -38.44 -15.95 8.55
C ASP A 179 -38.25 -16.49 7.12
N GLU A 180 -37.47 -15.77 6.32
CA GLU A 180 -37.05 -16.05 4.94
C GLU A 180 -35.77 -16.88 4.81
N LEU A 181 -35.24 -17.45 5.90
CA LEU A 181 -34.09 -18.34 5.87
C LEU A 181 -34.48 -19.77 6.30
N CYS A 182 -34.19 -20.75 5.45
CA CYS A 182 -34.39 -22.16 5.81
C CYS A 182 -33.43 -22.57 6.93
N THR A 183 -33.98 -22.79 8.12
CA THR A 183 -33.22 -23.26 9.29
C THR A 183 -32.97 -24.78 9.26
N ARG A 184 -33.60 -25.54 8.34
CA ARG A 184 -33.36 -26.98 8.14
C ARG A 184 -33.80 -27.48 6.75
N GLY A 185 -32.99 -28.34 6.12
CA GLY A 185 -33.32 -29.05 4.87
C GLY A 185 -33.13 -28.23 3.57
N LEU A 186 -33.40 -28.85 2.41
CA LEU A 186 -33.42 -28.15 1.11
C LEU A 186 -34.57 -27.12 1.06
N PRO A 187 -34.42 -25.97 0.36
CA PRO A 187 -35.49 -24.99 0.23
C PRO A 187 -36.74 -25.62 -0.37
N ARG A 188 -37.81 -25.72 0.44
CA ARG A 188 -39.02 -26.47 0.06
C ARG A 188 -40.05 -25.63 -0.70
N ARG A 189 -39.78 -24.35 -0.98
CA ARG A 189 -40.65 -23.45 -1.77
C ARG A 189 -39.86 -22.68 -2.83
N PRO A 190 -40.40 -22.46 -4.03
CA PRO A 190 -39.83 -21.51 -4.98
C PRO A 190 -39.73 -20.12 -4.33
N GLY A 191 -38.55 -19.50 -4.38
CA GLY A 191 -38.34 -18.10 -3.95
C GLY A 191 -37.58 -17.88 -2.64
N ILE A 192 -37.10 -18.91 -1.95
CA ILE A 192 -36.31 -18.76 -0.71
C ILE A 192 -34.85 -19.18 -0.95
N PRO A 193 -33.88 -18.24 -0.99
CA PRO A 193 -32.47 -18.57 -1.16
C PRO A 193 -31.83 -19.06 0.16
N ALA A 194 -30.91 -20.03 0.06
CA ALA A 194 -30.11 -20.52 1.19
C ALA A 194 -28.88 -19.63 1.52
N LEU A 195 -28.67 -18.56 0.73
CA LEU A 195 -27.51 -17.66 0.81
C LEU A 195 -28.03 -16.23 0.92
N SER A 196 -27.48 -15.45 1.85
CA SER A 196 -27.76 -14.03 2.01
C SER A 196 -26.50 -13.21 1.74
N PRO A 197 -26.47 -12.36 0.70
CA PRO A 197 -25.37 -11.44 0.47
C PRO A 197 -25.38 -10.37 1.57
N ALA A 198 -24.21 -10.10 2.14
CA ALA A 198 -24.04 -9.12 3.20
C ALA A 198 -23.05 -8.04 2.76
N ARG A 199 -23.31 -6.81 3.16
CA ARG A 199 -22.36 -5.70 3.07
C ARG A 199 -21.67 -5.54 4.41
N VAL A 200 -20.37 -5.29 4.41
CA VAL A 200 -19.64 -5.08 5.66
C VAL A 200 -19.31 -3.61 5.81
N LEU A 201 -19.93 -2.96 6.80
CA LEU A 201 -19.60 -1.59 7.17
C LEU A 201 -18.99 -1.57 8.58
N ALA A 202 -17.80 -1.00 8.71
CA ALA A 202 -17.11 -0.84 10.00
C ALA A 202 -16.91 -2.13 10.83
N GLY A 203 -17.01 -3.32 10.22
CA GLY A 203 -16.89 -4.61 10.90
C GLY A 203 -18.22 -5.25 11.30
N VAL A 204 -19.35 -4.62 10.97
CA VAL A 204 -20.70 -5.18 11.10
C VAL A 204 -21.16 -5.65 9.73
N ALA A 205 -21.65 -6.89 9.65
CA ALA A 205 -22.31 -7.40 8.45
C ALA A 205 -23.78 -7.02 8.47
N GLU A 206 -24.23 -6.29 7.47
CA GLU A 206 -25.63 -5.93 7.26
C GLU A 206 -26.17 -6.69 6.04
N PRO A 207 -27.38 -7.27 6.12
CA PRO A 207 -28.02 -7.88 4.96
C PRO A 207 -28.22 -6.83 3.86
N VAL A 208 -27.87 -7.16 2.62
CA VAL A 208 -28.24 -6.30 1.48
C VAL A 208 -29.72 -6.56 1.19
N THR A 209 -30.59 -5.60 1.50
CA THR A 209 -32.01 -5.71 1.17
C THR A 209 -32.20 -5.69 -0.35
N HIS A 210 -32.83 -6.73 -0.88
CA HIS A 210 -33.11 -6.83 -2.32
C HIS A 210 -34.48 -6.25 -2.64
N VAL A 211 -34.55 -5.42 -3.69
CA VAL A 211 -35.80 -5.11 -4.37
C VAL A 211 -35.82 -5.88 -5.70
N GLY A 212 -36.61 -6.94 -5.79
CA GLY A 212 -36.83 -7.73 -7.03
C GLY A 212 -35.76 -8.78 -7.35
N SER A 213 -35.73 -9.25 -8.61
CA SER A 213 -34.93 -10.38 -9.17
C SER A 213 -33.40 -10.18 -9.18
N ALA A 214 -32.85 -9.54 -8.15
CA ALA A 214 -31.54 -8.89 -8.12
C ALA A 214 -30.44 -9.69 -7.40
N MET A 215 -30.49 -11.03 -7.39
CA MET A 215 -29.41 -11.86 -6.80
C MET A 215 -28.02 -11.52 -7.38
N VAL A 216 -27.93 -11.20 -8.67
CA VAL A 216 -26.66 -10.92 -9.34
C VAL A 216 -26.11 -9.52 -9.02
N ARG A 217 -26.98 -8.53 -8.77
CA ARG A 217 -26.53 -7.15 -8.47
C ARG A 217 -26.12 -6.98 -7.01
N GLY A 218 -26.79 -7.66 -6.08
CA GLY A 218 -26.38 -7.66 -4.67
C GLY A 218 -25.05 -8.39 -4.45
N ALA A 219 -24.80 -9.48 -5.17
CA ALA A 219 -23.51 -10.18 -5.15
C ALA A 219 -22.36 -9.31 -5.71
N ALA A 220 -22.64 -8.43 -6.68
CA ALA A 220 -21.65 -7.53 -7.26
C ALA A 220 -21.21 -6.39 -6.31
N GLY A 221 -22.01 -6.08 -5.28
CA GLY A 221 -21.69 -5.09 -4.25
C GLY A 221 -21.44 -5.68 -2.86
N ALA A 222 -21.34 -7.01 -2.75
CA ALA A 222 -21.13 -7.71 -1.50
C ALA A 222 -19.64 -7.92 -1.25
N ASP A 223 -19.20 -7.61 -0.04
CA ASP A 223 -17.82 -7.85 0.41
C ASP A 223 -17.63 -9.29 0.92
N ALA A 224 -18.73 -9.97 1.25
CA ALA A 224 -18.75 -11.34 1.74
C ALA A 224 -20.08 -12.05 1.47
N ILE A 225 -20.02 -13.38 1.40
CA ILE A 225 -21.18 -14.28 1.45
C ILE A 225 -21.26 -14.88 2.85
N ALA A 226 -22.43 -14.76 3.49
CA ALA A 226 -22.74 -15.49 4.71
C ALA A 226 -23.14 -16.93 4.37
N VAL A 227 -22.36 -17.91 4.84
CA VAL A 227 -22.69 -19.33 4.82
C VAL A 227 -23.24 -19.72 6.19
N VAL A 228 -24.55 -19.90 6.23
CA VAL A 228 -25.27 -20.37 7.41
C VAL A 228 -25.35 -21.89 7.33
N GLY A 229 -24.67 -22.59 8.25
CA GLY A 229 -24.80 -24.03 8.38
C GLY A 229 -26.17 -24.42 8.97
N PRO A 230 -26.63 -25.67 8.83
CA PRO A 230 -27.88 -26.10 9.44
C PRO A 230 -27.80 -26.07 10.98
N GLY A 231 -28.74 -25.38 11.63
CA GLY A 231 -28.84 -25.22 13.10
C GLY A 231 -28.36 -23.86 13.64
N GLU A 232 -28.41 -23.66 14.96
CA GLU A 232 -27.93 -22.45 15.66
C GLU A 232 -26.39 -22.41 15.78
N GLY A 233 -25.70 -22.78 14.70
CA GLY A 233 -24.25 -22.81 14.62
C GLY A 233 -23.65 -21.47 14.19
N PRO A 234 -22.32 -21.30 14.33
CA PRO A 234 -21.63 -20.09 13.89
C PRO A 234 -21.79 -19.87 12.38
N VAL A 235 -22.21 -18.67 12.00
CA VAL A 235 -22.26 -18.23 10.60
C VAL A 235 -20.83 -18.05 10.09
N ARG A 236 -20.50 -18.68 8.97
CA ARG A 236 -19.20 -18.52 8.32
C ARG A 236 -19.30 -17.46 7.23
N LEU A 237 -18.54 -16.38 7.34
CA LEU A 237 -18.45 -15.39 6.27
C LEU A 237 -17.30 -15.74 5.33
N ILE A 238 -17.63 -15.93 4.05
CA ILE A 238 -16.66 -16.12 2.98
C ILE A 238 -16.49 -14.76 2.31
N ALA A 239 -15.33 -14.12 2.50
CA ALA A 239 -15.01 -12.88 1.80
C ALA A 239 -15.02 -13.11 0.27
N LEU A 240 -15.64 -12.20 -0.47
CA LEU A 240 -15.61 -12.23 -1.93
C LEU A 240 -14.39 -11.44 -2.42
N PRO A 241 -13.64 -11.95 -3.41
CA PRO A 241 -12.55 -11.20 -4.01
C PRO A 241 -13.12 -10.05 -4.85
N GLY A 242 -13.05 -8.83 -4.31
CA GLY A 242 -13.17 -7.57 -5.07
C GLY A 242 -14.61 -7.06 -5.27
N GLY A 243 -14.98 -6.06 -4.46
CA GLY A 243 -16.11 -5.16 -4.67
C GLY A 243 -15.67 -3.69 -4.58
N GLY A 244 -14.55 -3.34 -5.20
CA GLY A 244 -14.09 -1.96 -5.32
C GLY A 244 -13.90 -1.63 -6.79
N CYS A 245 -14.62 -0.60 -7.26
CA CYS A 245 -14.43 0.00 -8.59
C CYS A 245 -12.99 0.46 -8.82
#